data_AF-A0A7I8CCL7-F1
#
_entry.id   AF-A0A7I8CCL7-F1
#
_cell.length_a   1.000
_cell.length_b   1.000
_cell.length_c   1.000
_cell.angle_alpha   90.00
_cell.angle_beta   90.00
_cell.angle_gamma   90.00
#
_symmetry.space_group_name_H-M   'P 1'
#
loop_
_entity.id
_entity.type
_entity.pdbx_description
1 polymer ?
#
loop_
_entity_poly.entity_id
_entity_poly.type
_entity_poly.pdbx_seq_one_letter_code
_entity_poly.pdbx_strand_id
1 'polypeptide(L)'
;MKLGIMQPYFFPYLGHFALIANTDAWVVFDITQYTPKTWMNRNRVLHPKEGWNYVTVPLANGSISINTSEARVLNVRDARRSVLGKLSHYRRVAPYSRAVEALVQDAMTGDADTSLVELNVRGLRAVCDYLGLSFNYRVCSELGLSLPQNLPPEDGHRPSAQRWVHVAT
;
A
#
# COMPACT_ATOMS: atom_id res chain seq x y z
N MET A 1 -5.27 10.57 -21.84
CA MET A 1 -4.40 9.86 -20.88
C MET A 1 -5.03 9.98 -19.51
N LYS A 2 -5.46 8.87 -18.91
CA LYS A 2 -6.06 8.82 -17.59
C LYS A 2 -4.96 8.55 -16.55
N LEU A 3 -4.80 9.48 -15.62
CA LEU A 3 -3.83 9.35 -14.53
C LEU A 3 -4.53 8.95 -13.24
N GLY A 4 -4.10 7.85 -12.62
CA GLY A 4 -4.47 7.51 -11.25
C GLY A 4 -3.43 8.04 -10.27
N ILE A 5 -3.87 8.58 -9.15
CA ILE A 5 -2.98 9.03 -8.08
C ILE A 5 -3.56 8.63 -6.73
N MET A 6 -2.80 7.91 -5.91
CA MET A 6 -3.24 7.53 -4.58
C MET A 6 -2.06 7.20 -3.66
N GLN A 7 -2.28 7.38 -2.35
CA GLN A 7 -1.35 6.92 -1.33
C GLN A 7 -1.10 5.40 -1.46
N PRO A 8 0.14 4.93 -1.28
CA PRO A 8 0.43 3.50 -1.23
C PRO A 8 -0.05 2.89 0.08
N TYR A 9 -0.77 1.76 0.01
CA TYR A 9 -1.24 1.01 1.17
C TYR A 9 -0.70 -0.42 1.17
N PHE A 10 -0.63 -1.03 2.35
CA PHE A 10 -0.15 -2.39 2.53
C PHE A 10 -1.21 -3.40 2.07
N PHE A 11 -1.10 -3.87 0.83
CA PHE A 11 -2.06 -4.74 0.12
C PHE A 11 -3.49 -4.17 0.15
N PRO A 12 -3.82 -3.15 -0.67
CA PRO A 12 -5.10 -2.46 -0.56
C PRO A 12 -6.31 -3.33 -0.94
N TYR A 13 -7.50 -2.79 -0.69
CA TYR A 13 -8.77 -3.38 -1.09
C TYR A 13 -8.95 -3.35 -2.61
N LEU A 14 -9.86 -4.19 -3.13
CA LEU A 14 -10.08 -4.41 -4.58
C LEU A 14 -10.32 -3.11 -5.37
N GLY A 15 -11.00 -2.12 -4.78
CA GLY A 15 -11.28 -0.84 -5.44
C GLY A 15 -10.02 -0.06 -5.82
N HIS A 16 -8.90 -0.23 -5.10
CA HIS A 16 -7.62 0.37 -5.47
C HIS A 16 -7.10 -0.20 -6.80
N PHE A 17 -7.21 -1.52 -6.99
CA PHE A 17 -6.83 -2.18 -8.23
C PHE A 17 -7.82 -1.90 -9.36
N ALA A 18 -9.10 -1.72 -9.05
CA ALA A 18 -10.09 -1.26 -10.03
C ALA A 18 -9.74 0.14 -10.56
N LEU A 19 -9.22 1.04 -9.70
CA LEU A 19 -8.72 2.34 -10.14
C LEU A 19 -7.49 2.19 -11.04
N ILE A 20 -6.49 1.39 -10.62
CA ILE A 20 -5.31 1.10 -11.45
C ILE A 20 -5.72 0.60 -12.85
N ALA A 21 -6.63 -0.38 -12.89
CA ALA A 21 -7.12 -0.99 -14.14
C ALA A 21 -7.84 -0.01 -15.09
N ASN A 22 -8.31 1.14 -14.58
CA ASN A 22 -9.02 2.16 -15.36
C ASN A 22 -8.14 3.38 -15.71
N THR A 23 -6.81 3.27 -15.54
CA THR A 23 -5.84 4.35 -15.77
C THR A 23 -4.72 3.91 -16.68
N ASP A 24 -4.15 4.86 -17.45
CA ASP A 24 -3.02 4.60 -18.35
C ASP A 24 -1.67 4.68 -17.61
N ALA A 25 -1.63 5.45 -16.52
CA ALA A 25 -0.48 5.63 -15.66
C ALA A 25 -0.90 5.86 -14.20
N TRP A 26 -0.01 5.51 -13.28
CA TRP A 26 -0.22 5.60 -11.84
C TRP A 26 0.84 6.46 -11.15
N VAL A 27 0.42 7.30 -10.23
CA VAL A 27 1.31 8.07 -9.35
C VAL A 27 1.13 7.55 -7.93
N VAL A 28 2.21 7.00 -7.38
CA VAL A 28 2.28 6.64 -5.96
C VAL A 28 2.45 7.91 -5.15
N PHE A 29 1.41 8.33 -4.44
CA PHE A 29 1.37 9.61 -3.75
C PHE A 29 1.94 9.51 -2.33
N ASP A 30 3.27 9.51 -2.23
CA ASP A 30 4.03 9.26 -1.00
C ASP A 30 4.46 10.52 -0.24
N ILE A 31 4.20 11.71 -0.80
CA ILE A 31 4.58 12.99 -0.19
C ILE A 31 3.58 13.46 0.88
N THR A 32 2.49 12.73 1.12
CA THR A 32 1.53 13.06 2.18
C THR A 32 2.06 12.64 3.54
N GLN A 33 1.64 13.35 4.59
CA GLN A 33 1.88 12.98 5.98
C GLN A 33 1.56 11.50 6.24
N TYR A 34 2.50 10.79 6.86
CA TYR A 34 2.26 9.44 7.35
C TYR A 34 1.26 9.48 8.51
N THR A 35 0.23 8.65 8.43
CA THR A 35 -0.76 8.55 9.50
C THR A 35 -0.65 7.19 10.19
N PRO A 36 -0.19 7.13 11.47
CA PRO A 36 -0.14 5.89 12.23
C PRO A 36 -1.50 5.22 12.34
N LYS A 37 -1.50 3.88 12.42
CA LYS A 37 -2.72 3.07 12.55
C LYS A 37 -3.69 3.22 11.36
N THR A 38 -3.19 3.52 10.17
CA THR A 38 -3.97 3.49 8.92
C THR A 38 -3.58 2.28 8.06
N TRP A 39 -4.14 2.17 6.86
CA TRP A 39 -3.86 1.10 5.90
C TRP A 39 -2.46 1.19 5.25
N MET A 40 -1.71 2.27 5.54
CA MET A 40 -0.34 2.46 5.02
C MET A 40 0.62 1.34 5.42
N ASN A 41 0.48 0.75 6.61
CA ASN A 41 1.37 -0.29 7.11
C ASN A 41 0.62 -1.48 7.75
N ARG A 42 -0.69 -1.62 7.49
CA ARG A 42 -1.47 -2.76 8.00
C ARG A 42 -2.60 -3.13 7.06
N ASN A 43 -3.08 -4.36 7.19
CA ASN A 43 -4.26 -4.88 6.54
C ASN A 43 -5.05 -5.78 7.51
N ARG A 44 -6.21 -6.27 7.09
CA ARG A 44 -6.99 -7.28 7.79
C ARG A 44 -7.06 -8.56 6.96
N VAL A 45 -6.91 -9.68 7.66
CA VAL A 45 -7.29 -11.01 7.17
C VAL A 45 -8.43 -11.51 8.05
N LEU A 46 -9.17 -12.51 7.60
CA LEU A 46 -10.18 -13.15 8.46
C LEU A 46 -9.51 -13.63 9.77
N HIS A 47 -10.30 -13.87 10.80
CA HIS A 47 -9.84 -14.63 11.95
C HIS A 47 -10.19 -16.11 11.73
N PRO A 48 -9.34 -17.09 12.12
CA PRO A 48 -9.67 -18.52 12.03
C PRO A 48 -10.89 -18.99 12.86
N LYS A 49 -11.54 -18.09 13.59
CA LYS A 49 -12.67 -18.38 14.49
C LYS A 49 -13.82 -17.43 14.16
N GLU A 50 -13.62 -16.13 14.38
CA GLU A 50 -14.64 -15.13 14.16
C GLU A 50 -14.03 -13.73 13.95
N GLY A 51 -14.58 -12.96 13.00
CA GLY A 51 -14.16 -11.58 12.75
C GLY A 51 -12.87 -11.45 11.95
N TRP A 52 -12.05 -10.46 12.30
CA TRP A 52 -10.85 -10.05 11.56
C TRP A 52 -9.61 -10.02 12.43
N ASN A 53 -8.47 -10.35 11.85
CA ASN A 53 -7.14 -10.17 12.43
C ASN A 53 -6.35 -9.13 11.65
N TYR A 54 -5.71 -8.20 12.36
CA TYR A 54 -4.77 -7.28 11.73
C TYR A 54 -3.46 -7.98 11.39
N VAL A 55 -2.98 -7.71 10.18
CA VAL A 55 -1.61 -7.96 9.74
C VAL A 55 -0.94 -6.60 9.66
N THR A 56 0.09 -6.37 10.48
CA THR A 56 0.75 -5.07 10.59
C THR A 56 2.23 -5.23 10.32
N VAL A 57 2.79 -4.29 9.56
CA VAL A 57 4.22 -4.11 9.34
C VAL A 57 4.72 -3.05 10.33
N PRO A 58 5.52 -3.43 11.35
CA PRO A 58 6.05 -2.48 12.31
C PRO A 58 7.02 -1.50 11.65
N LEU A 59 6.99 -0.23 12.06
CA LEU A 59 7.89 0.81 11.57
C LEU A 59 8.92 1.21 12.63
N ALA A 60 10.12 1.58 12.20
CA ALA A 60 11.17 2.12 13.06
C ALA A 60 10.92 3.58 13.47
N ASN A 61 10.23 4.35 12.62
CA ASN A 61 10.04 5.79 12.76
C ASN A 61 8.59 6.25 12.52
N GLY A 62 7.60 5.40 12.80
CA GLY A 62 6.19 5.70 12.53
C GLY A 62 5.66 6.86 13.39
N SER A 63 5.63 8.07 12.83
CA SER A 63 5.19 9.32 13.48
C SER A 63 4.37 10.18 12.53
N ILE A 64 3.44 10.99 13.05
CA ILE A 64 2.72 11.99 12.25
C ILE A 64 3.62 13.15 11.77
N SER A 65 4.85 13.25 12.29
CA SER A 65 5.80 14.30 11.93
C SER A 65 6.53 14.05 10.61
N ILE A 66 6.32 12.90 9.98
CA ILE A 66 7.02 12.49 8.76
C ILE A 66 6.05 12.32 7.60
N ASN A 67 6.55 12.43 6.38
CA ASN A 67 5.84 12.03 5.18
C ASN A 67 5.90 10.51 4.99
N THR A 68 5.01 9.99 4.14
CA THR A 68 4.95 8.56 3.84
C THR A 68 6.24 8.07 3.17
N SER A 69 6.89 8.91 2.36
CA SER A 69 8.21 8.67 1.74
C SER A 69 9.35 8.46 2.74
N GLU A 70 9.22 8.98 3.97
CA GLU A 70 10.22 8.89 5.02
C GLU A 70 10.00 7.67 5.94
N ALA A 71 8.85 7.01 5.84
CA ALA A 71 8.51 5.87 6.69
C ALA A 71 9.43 4.67 6.42
N ARG A 72 9.96 4.08 7.50
CA ARG A 72 10.88 2.94 7.47
C ARG A 72 10.34 1.78 8.27
N VAL A 73 10.30 0.61 7.65
CA VAL A 73 9.96 -0.68 8.25
C VAL A 73 11.04 -1.07 9.25
N LEU A 74 10.62 -1.49 10.45
CA LEU A 74 11.54 -1.86 11.53
C LEU A 74 12.40 -3.06 11.16
N ASN A 75 11.78 -4.09 10.60
CA ASN A 75 12.46 -5.30 10.12
C ASN A 75 11.56 -6.02 9.11
N VAL A 76 11.95 -6.00 7.83
CA VAL A 76 11.14 -6.60 6.74
C VAL A 76 11.04 -8.11 6.87
N ARG A 77 12.15 -8.78 7.26
CA ARG A 77 12.18 -10.25 7.43
C ARG A 77 11.19 -10.70 8.51
N ASP A 78 11.18 -10.03 9.65
CA ASP A 78 10.29 -10.35 10.76
C ASP A 78 8.83 -10.01 10.43
N ALA A 79 8.60 -8.88 9.74
CA ALA A 79 7.27 -8.52 9.24
C ALA A 79 6.74 -9.59 8.27
N ARG A 80 7.55 -10.02 7.29
CA ARG A 80 7.22 -11.10 6.35
C ARG A 80 6.88 -12.40 7.08
N ARG A 81 7.72 -12.81 8.03
CA ARG A 81 7.48 -14.01 8.85
C ARG A 81 6.15 -13.93 9.60
N SER A 82 5.85 -12.78 10.21
CA SER A 82 4.59 -12.54 10.93
C SER A 82 3.36 -12.59 10.02
N VAL A 83 3.45 -11.94 8.85
CA VAL A 83 2.38 -11.94 7.83
C VAL A 83 2.11 -13.36 7.34
N LEU A 84 3.14 -14.07 6.87
CA LEU A 84 3.00 -15.44 6.34
C LEU A 84 2.53 -16.42 7.43
N GLY A 85 2.96 -16.24 8.68
CA GLY A 85 2.45 -17.00 9.82
C GLY A 85 0.94 -16.87 9.97
N LYS A 86 0.39 -15.65 9.86
CA LYS A 86 -1.06 -15.41 9.91
C LYS A 86 -1.80 -15.98 8.70
N LEU A 87 -1.19 -15.95 7.51
CA LEU A 87 -1.80 -16.53 6.31
C LEU A 87 -1.82 -18.07 6.33
N SER A 88 -0.86 -18.69 7.03
CA SER A 88 -0.75 -20.15 7.08
C SER A 88 -1.99 -20.87 7.63
N HIS A 89 -2.81 -20.18 8.43
CA HIS A 89 -4.09 -20.70 8.93
C HIS A 89 -5.08 -21.04 7.80
N TYR A 90 -4.92 -20.46 6.61
CA TYR A 90 -5.83 -20.62 5.47
C TYR A 90 -5.44 -21.73 4.50
N ARG A 91 -4.26 -22.36 4.67
CA ARG A 91 -3.70 -23.34 3.72
C ARG A 91 -4.63 -24.48 3.33
N ARG A 92 -5.51 -24.88 4.25
CA ARG A 92 -6.43 -26.02 4.07
C ARG A 92 -7.83 -25.61 3.64
N VAL A 93 -8.21 -24.35 3.83
CA VAL A 93 -9.60 -23.88 3.67
C VAL A 93 -9.77 -22.89 2.52
N ALA A 94 -8.71 -22.15 2.16
CA ALA A 94 -8.78 -21.18 1.08
C ALA A 94 -8.23 -21.79 -0.22
N PRO A 95 -9.01 -21.74 -1.33
CA PRO A 95 -8.66 -22.39 -2.60
C PRO A 95 -7.37 -21.86 -3.23
N TYR A 96 -7.04 -20.59 -2.98
CA TYR A 96 -5.86 -19.91 -3.55
C TYR A 96 -4.74 -19.64 -2.53
N SER A 97 -4.77 -20.31 -1.37
CA SER A 97 -3.83 -20.06 -0.27
C SER A 97 -2.35 -20.11 -0.69
N ARG A 98 -1.95 -21.15 -1.43
CA ARG A 98 -0.56 -21.28 -1.91
C ARG A 98 -0.16 -20.12 -2.84
N ALA A 99 -1.04 -19.74 -3.76
CA ALA A 99 -0.76 -18.65 -4.71
C ALA A 99 -0.61 -17.31 -3.99
N VAL A 100 -1.51 -17.03 -3.03
CA VAL A 100 -1.46 -15.81 -2.22
C VAL A 100 -0.24 -15.77 -1.29
N GLU A 101 0.13 -16.90 -0.68
CA GLU A 101 1.35 -16.97 0.14
C GLU A 101 2.61 -16.71 -0.69
N ALA A 102 2.71 -17.27 -1.89
CA ALA A 102 3.83 -17.02 -2.80
C ALA A 102 3.88 -15.55 -3.22
N LEU A 103 2.75 -14.96 -3.56
CA LEU A 103 2.62 -13.53 -3.90
C LEU A 103 3.11 -12.64 -2.75
N VAL A 104 2.64 -12.89 -1.53
CA VAL A 104 3.03 -12.11 -0.35
C VAL A 104 4.51 -12.31 -0.02
N GLN A 105 5.03 -13.52 -0.19
CA GLN A 105 6.45 -13.80 0.00
C GLN A 105 7.31 -13.02 -0.99
N ASP A 106 6.94 -13.00 -2.27
CA ASP A 106 7.63 -12.28 -3.33
C ASP A 106 7.60 -10.76 -3.12
N ALA A 107 6.42 -10.20 -2.84
CA ALA A 107 6.24 -8.79 -2.55
C ALA A 107 7.11 -8.30 -1.37
N MET A 108 7.29 -9.14 -0.35
CA MET A 108 8.05 -8.81 0.86
C MET A 108 9.51 -9.32 0.83
N THR A 109 10.09 -9.56 -0.36
CA THR A 109 11.52 -9.90 -0.53
C THR A 109 12.45 -8.73 -0.15
N GLY A 110 13.77 -8.83 -0.37
CA GLY A 110 14.68 -7.68 -0.20
C GLY A 110 14.84 -7.18 1.23
N ASP A 111 15.34 -8.05 2.13
CA ASP A 111 15.42 -7.80 3.58
C ASP A 111 16.19 -6.53 3.99
N ALA A 112 17.05 -5.98 3.12
CA ALA A 112 17.88 -4.81 3.41
C ALA A 112 17.17 -3.46 3.14
N ASP A 113 16.17 -3.44 2.26
CA ASP A 113 15.42 -2.23 1.96
C ASP A 113 14.31 -2.04 3.02
N THR A 114 14.37 -0.92 3.73
CA THR A 114 13.44 -0.61 4.80
C THR A 114 12.36 0.38 4.38
N SER A 115 12.29 0.82 3.12
CA SER A 115 11.26 1.78 2.68
C SER A 115 9.86 1.19 2.76
N LEU A 116 8.94 1.88 3.46
CA LEU A 116 7.53 1.48 3.49
C LEU A 116 6.87 1.68 2.11
N VAL A 117 7.24 2.74 1.40
CA VAL A 117 6.72 3.01 0.05
C VAL A 117 7.11 1.88 -0.89
N GLU A 118 8.38 1.49 -0.89
CA GLU A 118 8.86 0.43 -1.79
C GLU A 118 8.23 -0.92 -1.44
N LEU A 119 8.04 -1.22 -0.15
CA LEU A 119 7.29 -2.40 0.27
C LEU A 119 5.86 -2.41 -0.28
N ASN A 120 5.15 -1.28 -0.17
CA ASN A 120 3.78 -1.17 -0.66
C ASN A 120 3.71 -1.22 -2.20
N VAL A 121 4.68 -0.60 -2.89
CA VAL A 121 4.80 -0.64 -4.36
C VAL A 121 5.05 -2.07 -4.84
N ARG A 122 5.92 -2.83 -4.17
CA ARG A 122 6.13 -4.26 -4.47
C ARG A 122 4.86 -5.08 -4.22
N GLY A 123 4.12 -4.78 -3.17
CA GLY A 123 2.80 -5.36 -2.92
C GLY A 123 1.79 -5.06 -4.04
N LEU A 124 1.71 -3.80 -4.49
CA LEU A 124 0.85 -3.39 -5.60
C LEU A 124 1.23 -4.11 -6.89
N ARG A 125 2.53 -4.11 -7.22
CA ARG A 125 3.07 -4.79 -8.41
C ARG A 125 2.73 -6.28 -8.38
N ALA A 126 3.04 -6.98 -7.29
CA ALA A 126 2.78 -8.41 -7.18
C ALA A 126 1.29 -8.77 -7.33
N VAL A 127 0.39 -7.94 -6.80
CA VAL A 127 -1.06 -8.14 -6.99
C VAL A 127 -1.49 -7.80 -8.42
N CYS A 128 -0.96 -6.73 -9.03
CA CYS A 128 -1.26 -6.39 -10.42
C CYS A 128 -0.80 -7.51 -11.36
N ASP A 129 0.41 -8.03 -11.18
CA ASP A 129 0.95 -9.15 -11.96
C ASP A 129 0.07 -10.39 -11.81
N TYR A 130 -0.35 -10.72 -10.59
CA TYR A 130 -1.27 -11.83 -10.32
C TYR A 130 -2.64 -11.66 -10.99
N LEU A 131 -3.15 -10.43 -11.08
CA LEU A 131 -4.44 -10.10 -11.70
C LEU A 131 -4.34 -9.84 -13.21
N GLY A 132 -3.14 -9.83 -13.79
CA GLY A 132 -2.91 -9.47 -15.20
C GLY A 132 -3.15 -7.99 -15.51
N LEU A 133 -2.94 -7.09 -14.54
CA LEU A 133 -3.11 -5.65 -14.68
C LEU A 133 -1.79 -4.96 -15.02
N SER A 134 -1.82 -4.00 -15.95
CA SER A 134 -0.68 -3.12 -16.20
C SER A 134 -0.50 -2.15 -15.02
N PHE A 135 0.68 -2.13 -14.43
CA PHE A 135 1.03 -1.21 -13.34
C PHE A 135 2.19 -0.28 -13.74
N ASN A 136 1.90 0.63 -14.66
CA ASN A 136 2.83 1.67 -15.09
C ASN A 136 2.83 2.83 -14.09
N TYR A 137 3.75 2.79 -13.11
CA TYR A 137 3.78 3.78 -12.03
C TYR A 137 5.04 4.66 -12.00
N ARG A 138 4.90 5.82 -11.35
CA ARG A 138 6.00 6.65 -10.85
C ARG A 138 5.76 7.01 -9.38
N VAL A 139 6.83 7.18 -8.60
CA VAL A 139 6.74 7.64 -7.21
C VAL A 139 6.77 9.15 -7.18
N CYS A 140 5.82 9.78 -6.50
CA CYS A 140 5.63 11.24 -6.56
C CYS A 140 6.86 12.01 -6.06
N SER A 141 7.47 11.56 -4.97
CA SER A 141 8.69 12.17 -4.41
C SER A 141 9.91 12.11 -5.35
N GLU A 142 9.91 11.21 -6.35
CA GLU A 142 11.00 11.04 -7.32
C GLU A 142 10.81 11.88 -8.59
N LEU A 143 9.65 12.52 -8.76
CA LEU A 143 9.32 13.25 -9.99
C LEU A 143 9.95 14.65 -10.07
N GLY A 144 10.59 15.14 -9.00
CA GLY A 144 11.20 16.48 -8.97
C GLY A 144 10.20 17.62 -9.16
N LEU A 145 8.92 17.41 -8.81
CA LEU A 145 7.87 18.41 -8.97
C LEU A 145 8.05 19.57 -8.00
N SER A 146 7.93 20.79 -8.52
CA SER A 146 7.88 22.00 -7.69
C SER A 146 6.45 22.21 -7.19
N LEU A 147 6.16 21.68 -6.00
CA LEU A 147 4.83 21.78 -5.39
C LEU A 147 4.73 23.00 -4.47
N PRO A 148 3.59 23.72 -4.48
CA PRO A 148 3.36 24.82 -3.55
C PRO A 148 3.39 24.32 -2.10
N GLN A 149 4.12 25.02 -1.23
CA GLN A 149 4.30 24.62 0.18
C GLN A 149 3.00 24.71 1.00
N ASN A 150 2.07 25.58 0.58
CA ASN A 150 0.79 25.79 1.25
C ASN A 150 -0.33 25.84 0.20
N LEU A 151 -1.04 24.73 0.03
CA LEU A 151 -2.34 24.74 -0.63
C LEU A 151 -3.40 25.05 0.43
N PRO A 152 -4.28 26.05 0.20
CA PRO A 152 -5.40 26.26 1.11
C PRO A 152 -6.24 24.97 1.17
N PRO A 153 -6.81 24.62 2.34
CA PRO A 153 -7.77 23.52 2.39
C PRO A 153 -8.91 23.81 1.42
N GLU A 154 -9.23 22.88 0.52
CA GLU A 154 -10.41 23.00 -0.33
C GLU A 154 -11.66 23.09 0.57
N ASP A 155 -12.44 24.16 0.38
CA ASP A 155 -13.72 24.51 0.99
C ASP A 155 -14.28 23.53 2.05
N GLY A 156 -13.89 23.76 3.31
CA GLY A 156 -14.66 23.41 4.51
C GLY A 156 -14.94 21.93 4.81
N HIS A 157 -14.53 21.00 3.94
CA HIS A 157 -14.73 19.58 4.14
C HIS A 157 -13.43 18.95 4.61
N ARG A 158 -13.45 18.34 5.80
CA ARG A 158 -12.32 17.55 6.32
C ARG A 158 -11.80 16.63 5.21
N PRO A 159 -10.49 16.59 4.93
CA PRO A 159 -9.96 15.67 3.94
C PRO A 159 -10.14 14.25 4.49
N SER A 160 -11.18 13.56 4.03
CA SER A 160 -11.15 12.10 4.07
C SER A 160 -10.07 11.67 3.08
N ALA A 161 -9.19 10.76 3.50
CA ALA A 161 -8.02 10.28 2.74
C ALA A 161 -8.35 9.57 1.40
N GLN A 162 -9.57 9.72 0.89
CA GLN A 162 -10.11 9.04 -0.27
C GLN A 162 -10.57 9.99 -1.40
N ARG A 163 -10.39 11.31 -1.26
CA ARG A 163 -11.01 12.30 -2.18
C ARG A 163 -10.13 12.87 -3.29
N TRP A 164 -9.06 12.17 -3.68
CA TRP A 164 -8.29 12.49 -4.88
C TRP A 164 -8.52 11.47 -6.00
N VAL A 165 -9.78 11.26 -6.37
CA VAL A 165 -10.12 10.60 -7.65
C VAL A 165 -10.79 11.65 -8.52
N HIS A 166 -10.00 12.55 -9.08
CA HIS A 166 -10.44 13.34 -10.23
C HIS A 166 -10.10 12.52 -11.48
N VAL A 167 -11.10 11.82 -12.01
CA VAL A 167 -11.05 11.33 -13.39
C VAL A 167 -11.18 12.56 -14.27
N ALA A 168 -10.06 13.12 -14.70
CA ALA A 168 -10.06 14.07 -15.80
C ALA A 168 -10.45 13.30 -17.07
N THR A 169 -11.67 13.51 -17.53
CA THR A 169 -12.19 13.06 -18.83
C THR A 169 -11.51 13.80 -19.97
#